data_AF-A0A945N982-F1
#
_entry.id   AF-A0A945N982-F1
#
_cell.length_a   1.000
_cell.length_b   1.000
_cell.length_c   1.000
_cell.angle_alpha   90.00
_cell.angle_beta   90.00
_cell.angle_gamma   90.00
#
_symmetry.space_group_name_H-M   'P 1'
#
loop_
_entity.id
_entity.type
_entity.pdbx_description
1 polymer ?
#
loop_
_entity_poly.entity_id
_entity_poly.type
_entity_poly.pdbx_seq_one_letter_code
_entity_poly.pdbx_strand_id
1 'polypeptide(L)'
;MAQTFPGILSFAFLAALLVFGTLIRANVRFFQINLVPASLIGGTLGFGLIALDWAMGFKAADFTAFAFHFFTLSFMSLVLTSRAQPIAGQQPVALGGLWLSLIWVICLVLQALVGLAAISAYNTIASEPLSGFLGLIATHGFTQGPGQALALGDLWTTAYNIQHAVDFGLIYASLGFVAAFAVGVPMARWILKKNLYSGRGGSLDQDFERGLYSGDAAPASGKLITHSANVDSFAFHIGLLGCAYLITDQYLKLVHPFVAGTHFENIFSYNLFFFRGLMICVGLRGLLDRFS
;
A
#
# COMPACT_ATOMS: atom_id res chain seq x y z
N MET A 1 -21.92 -20.62 -11.65
CA MET A 1 -20.75 -21.23 -11.00
C MET A 1 -19.43 -20.78 -11.62
N ALA A 2 -19.13 -21.02 -12.90
CA ALA A 2 -17.82 -20.67 -13.48
C ALA A 2 -17.41 -19.18 -13.35
N GLN A 3 -18.35 -18.24 -13.42
CA GLN A 3 -18.08 -16.79 -13.31
C GLN A 3 -17.61 -16.32 -11.92
N THR A 4 -17.71 -17.16 -10.87
CA THR A 4 -17.25 -16.80 -9.51
C THR A 4 -15.77 -17.09 -9.30
N PHE A 5 -15.15 -17.85 -10.20
CA PHE A 5 -13.77 -18.32 -10.05
C PHE A 5 -12.69 -17.27 -10.38
N PRO A 6 -12.83 -16.39 -11.39
CA PRO A 6 -11.73 -15.52 -11.81
C PRO A 6 -11.11 -14.71 -10.67
N GLY A 7 -11.92 -14.01 -9.87
CA GLY A 7 -11.41 -13.24 -8.73
C GLY A 7 -10.75 -14.10 -7.65
N ILE A 8 -11.32 -15.27 -7.34
CA ILE A 8 -10.75 -16.20 -6.36
C ILE A 8 -9.41 -16.76 -6.86
N LEU A 9 -9.32 -17.11 -8.14
CA LEU A 9 -8.11 -17.64 -8.76
C LEU A 9 -7.01 -16.58 -8.84
N SER A 10 -7.33 -15.34 -9.18
CA SER A 10 -6.37 -14.22 -9.15
C SER A 10 -5.84 -13.99 -7.72
N PHE A 11 -6.70 -14.02 -6.72
CA PHE A 11 -6.28 -13.92 -5.32
C PHE A 11 -5.39 -15.11 -4.91
N ALA A 12 -5.78 -16.33 -5.27
CA ALA A 12 -5.00 -17.54 -4.98
C ALA A 12 -3.63 -17.49 -5.66
N PHE A 13 -3.54 -16.98 -6.89
CA PHE A 13 -2.27 -16.78 -7.60
C PHE A 13 -1.38 -15.77 -6.88
N LEU A 14 -1.91 -14.62 -6.45
CA LEU A 14 -1.17 -13.65 -5.62
C LEU A 14 -0.66 -14.27 -4.31
N ALA A 15 -1.51 -15.03 -3.62
CA ALA A 15 -1.14 -15.70 -2.38
C ALA A 15 -0.03 -16.75 -2.60
N ALA A 16 -0.11 -17.52 -3.70
CA ALA A 16 0.93 -18.47 -4.07
C ALA A 16 2.27 -17.77 -4.35
N LEU A 17 2.26 -16.66 -5.09
CA LEU A 17 3.47 -15.86 -5.34
C LEU A 17 4.12 -15.34 -4.06
N LEU A 18 3.32 -14.93 -3.06
CA LEU A 18 3.84 -14.53 -1.75
C LEU A 18 4.51 -15.69 -1.01
N VAL A 19 3.90 -16.88 -1.04
CA VAL A 19 4.48 -18.10 -0.46
C VAL A 19 5.80 -18.45 -1.16
N PHE A 20 5.82 -18.47 -2.50
CA PHE A 20 7.04 -18.72 -3.26
C PHE A 20 8.12 -17.66 -2.98
N GLY A 21 7.76 -16.38 -2.93
CA GLY A 21 8.68 -15.30 -2.56
C GLY A 21 9.28 -15.50 -1.16
N THR A 22 8.49 -16.01 -0.22
CA THR A 22 8.94 -16.34 1.15
C THR A 22 9.92 -17.51 1.13
N LEU A 23 9.61 -18.58 0.39
CA LEU A 23 10.50 -19.73 0.24
C LEU A 23 11.82 -19.35 -0.45
N ILE A 24 11.76 -18.54 -1.50
CA ILE A 24 12.96 -18.05 -2.21
C ILE A 24 13.83 -17.23 -1.26
N ARG A 25 13.22 -16.29 -0.51
CA ARG A 25 13.95 -15.51 0.51
C ARG A 25 14.61 -16.43 1.56
N ALA A 26 13.89 -17.43 2.06
CA ALA A 26 14.39 -18.33 3.10
C ALA A 26 15.53 -19.25 2.66
N ASN A 27 15.68 -19.50 1.35
CA ASN A 27 16.66 -20.45 0.80
C ASN A 27 17.81 -19.79 0.02
N VAL A 28 17.63 -18.58 -0.53
CA VAL A 28 18.64 -17.93 -1.37
C VAL A 28 19.39 -16.84 -0.61
N ARG A 29 20.69 -17.08 -0.39
CA ARG A 29 21.58 -16.20 0.39
C ARG A 29 21.64 -14.75 -0.13
N PHE A 30 21.52 -14.54 -1.44
CA PHE A 30 21.49 -13.19 -2.01
C PHE A 30 20.32 -12.36 -1.47
N PHE A 31 19.12 -12.92 -1.40
CA PHE A 31 17.93 -12.21 -0.89
C PHE A 31 17.95 -12.03 0.63
N GLN A 32 18.56 -12.98 1.35
CA GLN A 32 18.73 -12.90 2.81
C GLN A 32 19.65 -11.75 3.21
N ILE A 33 20.84 -11.72 2.63
CA ILE A 33 21.87 -10.73 2.92
C ILE A 33 21.39 -9.32 2.53
N ASN A 34 20.64 -9.21 1.44
CA ASN A 34 20.06 -7.95 1.00
C ASN A 34 18.69 -7.67 1.62
N LEU A 35 18.22 -8.49 2.57
CA LEU A 35 16.95 -8.34 3.31
C LEU A 35 15.76 -8.02 2.40
N VAL A 36 15.73 -8.61 1.21
CA VAL A 36 14.70 -8.33 0.21
C VAL A 36 13.38 -8.94 0.70
N PRO A 37 12.28 -8.16 0.79
CA PRO A 37 11.01 -8.68 1.25
C PRO A 37 10.46 -9.77 0.34
N ALA A 38 9.79 -10.76 0.95
CA ALA A 38 9.15 -11.85 0.23
C ALA A 38 8.08 -11.38 -0.77
N SER A 39 7.31 -10.35 -0.41
CA SER A 39 6.30 -9.75 -1.30
C SER A 39 6.90 -9.13 -2.55
N LEU A 40 8.09 -8.51 -2.45
CA LEU A 40 8.78 -7.93 -3.61
C LEU A 40 9.30 -9.05 -4.53
N ILE A 41 9.90 -10.11 -3.96
CA ILE A 41 10.36 -11.27 -4.73
C ILE A 41 9.19 -11.95 -5.45
N GLY A 42 8.07 -12.15 -4.74
CA GLY A 42 6.85 -12.71 -5.33
C GLY A 42 6.27 -11.81 -6.43
N GLY A 43 6.24 -10.51 -6.22
CA GLY A 43 5.78 -9.53 -7.21
C GLY A 43 6.64 -9.47 -8.46
N THR A 44 7.97 -9.48 -8.34
CA THR A 44 8.89 -9.52 -9.50
C THR A 44 8.80 -10.84 -10.25
N LEU A 45 8.62 -11.95 -9.55
CA LEU A 45 8.37 -13.26 -10.16
C LEU A 45 7.04 -13.26 -10.93
N GLY A 46 5.96 -12.75 -10.32
CA GLY A 46 4.67 -12.59 -10.97
C GLY A 46 4.73 -11.70 -12.22
N PHE A 47 5.44 -10.56 -12.13
CA PHE A 47 5.69 -9.69 -13.28
C PHE A 47 6.40 -10.43 -14.41
N GLY A 48 7.46 -11.19 -14.11
CA GLY A 48 8.17 -11.99 -15.09
C GLY A 48 7.29 -13.07 -15.74
N LEU A 49 6.46 -13.77 -14.95
CA LEU A 49 5.52 -14.76 -15.47
C LEU A 49 4.50 -14.15 -16.43
N ILE A 50 3.98 -12.96 -16.12
CA ILE A 50 3.03 -12.26 -17.00
C ILE A 50 3.74 -11.78 -18.27
N ALA A 51 4.93 -11.17 -18.13
CA ALA A 51 5.68 -10.63 -19.27
C ALA A 51 6.15 -11.71 -20.26
N LEU A 52 6.41 -12.93 -19.78
CA LEU A 52 6.81 -14.08 -20.59
C LEU A 52 5.62 -14.94 -21.07
N ASP A 53 4.38 -14.53 -20.78
CA ASP A 53 3.15 -15.29 -21.08
C ASP A 53 3.11 -16.70 -20.43
N TRP A 54 3.73 -16.84 -19.26
CA TRP A 54 3.75 -18.08 -18.46
C TRP A 54 2.80 -18.03 -17.25
N ALA A 55 2.05 -16.93 -17.10
CA ALA A 55 1.14 -16.72 -15.99
C ALA A 55 -0.21 -17.44 -16.14
N MET A 56 -0.26 -18.58 -16.86
CA MET A 56 -1.48 -19.42 -16.99
C MET A 56 -2.72 -18.63 -17.46
N GLY A 57 -2.53 -17.60 -18.29
CA GLY A 57 -3.59 -16.74 -18.81
C GLY A 57 -3.95 -15.51 -17.96
N PHE A 58 -3.35 -15.33 -16.77
CA PHE A 58 -3.53 -14.11 -15.97
C PHE A 58 -2.82 -12.91 -16.60
N LYS A 59 -3.46 -11.74 -16.50
CA LYS A 59 -2.97 -10.46 -17.01
C LYS A 59 -2.85 -9.45 -15.88
N ALA A 60 -2.08 -8.38 -16.11
CA ALA A 60 -1.90 -7.30 -15.12
C ALA A 60 -3.24 -6.71 -14.64
N ALA A 61 -4.22 -6.57 -15.55
CA ALA A 61 -5.55 -6.05 -15.24
C ALA A 61 -6.32 -6.87 -14.18
N ASP A 62 -6.05 -8.17 -14.08
CA ASP A 62 -6.69 -9.06 -13.10
C ASP A 62 -6.30 -8.72 -11.65
N PHE A 63 -5.20 -7.97 -11.48
CA PHE A 63 -4.63 -7.62 -10.17
C PHE A 63 -4.87 -6.16 -9.77
N THR A 64 -5.34 -5.31 -10.68
CA THR A 64 -5.54 -3.87 -10.43
C THR A 64 -6.49 -3.60 -9.26
N ALA A 65 -7.63 -4.30 -9.20
CA ALA A 65 -8.59 -4.16 -8.11
C ALA A 65 -7.99 -4.60 -6.76
N PHE A 66 -7.20 -5.68 -6.74
CA PHE A 66 -6.50 -6.12 -5.54
C PHE A 66 -5.48 -5.08 -5.07
N ALA A 67 -4.71 -4.49 -5.99
CA ALA A 67 -3.75 -3.44 -5.68
C ALA A 67 -4.44 -2.23 -5.01
N PHE A 68 -5.60 -1.81 -5.53
CA PHE A 68 -6.38 -0.70 -4.95
C PHE A 68 -6.95 -1.06 -3.56
N HIS A 69 -7.68 -2.18 -3.47
CA HIS A 69 -8.44 -2.52 -2.27
C HIS A 69 -7.55 -3.01 -1.12
N PHE A 70 -6.55 -3.86 -1.38
CA PHE A 70 -5.66 -4.36 -0.33
C PHE A 70 -4.76 -3.26 0.21
N PHE A 71 -4.29 -2.36 -0.64
CA PHE A 71 -3.57 -1.17 -0.19
C PHE A 71 -4.45 -0.32 0.73
N THR A 72 -5.71 -0.08 0.34
CA THR A 72 -6.66 0.67 1.18
C THR A 72 -6.93 0.01 2.52
N LEU A 73 -7.23 -1.29 2.50
CA LEU A 73 -7.47 -2.08 3.70
C LEU A 73 -6.25 -2.09 4.65
N SER A 74 -5.04 -2.16 4.10
CA SER A 74 -3.81 -2.09 4.89
C SER A 74 -3.72 -0.79 5.69
N PHE A 75 -3.96 0.37 5.07
CA PHE A 75 -3.92 1.64 5.81
C PHE A 75 -5.11 1.81 6.76
N MET A 76 -6.30 1.35 6.37
CA MET A 76 -7.47 1.33 7.27
C MET A 76 -7.18 0.53 8.54
N SER A 77 -6.52 -0.63 8.42
CA SER A 77 -6.12 -1.44 9.58
C SER A 77 -5.07 -0.75 10.47
N LEU A 78 -4.13 0.00 9.87
CA LEU A 78 -3.13 0.77 10.62
C LEU A 78 -3.79 1.85 11.47
N VAL A 79 -4.83 2.53 10.95
CA VAL A 79 -5.59 3.53 11.71
C VAL A 79 -6.37 2.90 12.87
N LEU A 80 -6.89 1.68 12.69
CA LEU A 80 -7.60 0.95 13.75
C LEU A 80 -6.67 0.37 14.83
N THR A 81 -5.37 0.33 14.57
CA THR A 81 -4.38 -0.17 15.53
C THR A 81 -4.27 0.76 16.74
N SER A 82 -4.20 0.18 17.93
CA SER A 82 -4.14 0.93 19.19
C SER A 82 -2.89 1.82 19.26
N ARG A 83 -3.05 3.04 19.77
CA ARG A 83 -1.93 3.93 20.07
C ARG A 83 -1.50 3.72 21.51
N ALA A 84 -0.20 3.70 21.76
CA ALA A 84 0.31 3.80 23.12
C ALA A 84 -0.15 5.14 23.72
N GLN A 85 -0.72 5.10 24.93
CA GLN A 85 -1.12 6.30 25.64
C GLN A 85 0.13 7.20 25.83
N PRO A 86 0.05 8.51 25.49
CA PRO A 86 1.16 9.41 25.72
C PRO A 86 1.52 9.43 27.20
N ILE A 87 2.81 9.30 27.51
CA ILE A 87 3.30 9.49 28.89
C ILE A 87 3.10 10.98 29.23
N ALA A 88 2.47 11.26 30.38
CA ALA A 88 2.20 12.62 30.83
C ALA A 88 3.50 13.46 30.82
N GLY A 89 3.47 14.63 30.14
CA GLY A 89 4.59 15.58 30.05
C GLY A 89 5.32 15.64 28.70
N GLN A 90 4.91 14.89 27.68
CA GLN A 90 5.47 15.03 26.33
C GLN A 90 4.96 16.29 25.60
N GLN A 91 5.90 17.05 25.02
CA GLN A 91 5.69 18.26 24.22
C GLN A 91 4.66 18.07 23.10
N PRO A 92 3.96 19.14 22.66
CA PRO A 92 2.89 19.03 21.68
C PRO A 92 3.39 18.43 20.36
N VAL A 93 2.80 17.29 20.00
CA VAL A 93 2.96 16.54 18.75
C VAL A 93 2.68 17.38 17.49
N ALA A 94 2.12 18.58 17.65
CA ALA A 94 1.74 19.49 16.57
C ALA A 94 2.91 19.99 15.71
N LEU A 95 4.05 20.36 16.31
CA LEU A 95 5.19 20.89 15.54
C LEU A 95 5.88 19.79 14.72
N GLY A 96 5.99 18.58 15.30
CA GLY A 96 6.49 17.40 14.59
C GLY A 96 5.56 16.96 13.44
N GLY A 97 4.25 17.02 13.65
CA GLY A 97 3.25 16.77 12.62
C GLY A 97 3.31 17.78 11.47
N LEU A 98 3.47 19.07 11.78
CA LEU A 98 3.64 20.12 10.78
C LEU A 98 4.91 19.92 9.95
N TRP A 99 6.05 19.65 10.60
CA TRP A 99 7.31 19.36 9.92
C TRP A 99 7.21 18.18 8.97
N LEU A 100 6.61 17.07 9.44
CA LEU A 100 6.39 15.88 8.63
C LEU A 100 5.48 16.17 7.42
N SER A 101 4.43 16.96 7.64
CA SER A 101 3.49 17.37 6.57
C SER A 101 4.18 18.25 5.53
N LEU A 102 5.05 19.18 5.93
CA LEU A 102 5.79 20.05 5.02
C LEU A 102 6.77 19.24 4.17
N ILE A 103 7.57 18.35 4.77
CA ILE A 103 8.46 17.45 4.03
C ILE A 103 7.65 16.63 3.02
N TRP A 104 6.52 16.07 3.46
CA TRP A 104 5.65 15.27 2.62
C TRP A 104 5.17 16.05 1.39
N VAL A 105 4.68 17.28 1.57
CA VAL A 105 4.25 18.15 0.47
C VAL A 105 5.40 18.51 -0.46
N ILE A 106 6.58 18.82 0.07
CA ILE A 106 7.78 19.10 -0.76
C ILE A 106 8.14 17.88 -1.61
N CYS A 107 8.16 16.68 -1.02
CA CYS A 107 8.40 15.44 -1.76
C CYS A 107 7.37 15.23 -2.88
N LEU A 108 6.08 15.48 -2.59
CA LEU A 108 5.03 15.38 -3.61
C LEU A 108 5.27 16.35 -4.78
N VAL A 109 5.55 17.62 -4.49
CA VAL A 109 5.78 18.62 -5.52
C VAL A 109 7.02 18.28 -6.35
N LEU A 110 8.13 17.90 -5.70
CA LEU A 110 9.36 17.53 -6.40
C LEU A 110 9.17 16.31 -7.30
N GLN A 111 8.45 15.28 -6.86
CA GLN A 111 8.17 14.11 -7.69
C GLN A 111 7.27 14.46 -8.88
N ALA A 112 6.29 15.34 -8.70
CA ALA A 112 5.46 15.82 -9.81
C ALA A 112 6.29 16.59 -10.84
N LEU A 113 7.19 17.47 -10.39
CA LEU A 113 8.07 18.24 -11.27
C LEU A 113 9.05 17.33 -12.02
N VAL A 114 9.67 16.36 -11.33
CA VAL A 114 10.58 15.39 -11.95
C VAL A 114 9.83 14.52 -12.97
N GLY A 115 8.63 14.04 -12.64
CA GLY A 115 7.82 13.26 -13.57
C GLY A 115 7.39 14.07 -14.80
N LEU A 116 6.97 15.32 -14.61
CA LEU A 116 6.65 16.24 -15.71
C LEU A 116 7.88 16.50 -16.59
N ALA A 117 9.04 16.74 -15.99
CA ALA A 117 10.29 16.94 -16.73
C ALA A 117 10.69 15.70 -17.54
N ALA A 118 10.51 14.50 -16.97
CA ALA A 118 10.80 13.24 -17.66
C ALA A 118 9.91 13.03 -18.89
N ILE A 119 8.59 13.25 -18.76
CA ILE A 119 7.67 13.17 -19.90
C ILE A 119 7.95 14.27 -20.92
N SER A 120 8.24 15.48 -20.48
CA SER A 120 8.59 16.59 -21.37
C SER A 120 9.85 16.28 -22.17
N ALA A 121 10.88 15.72 -21.54
CA ALA A 121 12.11 15.29 -22.20
C ALA A 121 11.84 14.16 -23.21
N TYR A 122 11.05 13.15 -22.84
CA TYR A 122 10.63 12.09 -23.77
C TYR A 122 9.93 12.66 -25.02
N ASN A 123 9.02 13.61 -24.83
CA ASN A 123 8.28 14.25 -25.91
C ASN A 123 9.15 15.07 -26.88
N THR A 124 10.40 15.41 -26.51
CA THR A 124 11.32 16.09 -27.45
C THR A 124 11.91 15.15 -28.50
N ILE A 125 11.89 13.84 -28.25
CA ILE A 125 12.54 12.83 -29.10
C ILE A 125 11.52 11.82 -29.66
N ALA A 126 10.37 11.66 -29.00
CA ALA A 126 9.34 10.70 -29.39
C ALA A 126 8.52 11.15 -30.60
N SER A 127 8.14 10.20 -31.46
CA SER A 127 7.24 10.42 -32.60
C SER A 127 5.78 10.63 -32.17
N GLU A 128 5.38 10.06 -31.04
CA GLU A 128 4.05 10.22 -30.44
C GLU A 128 4.19 10.85 -29.05
N PRO A 129 3.76 12.11 -28.87
CA PRO A 129 3.89 12.79 -27.59
C PRO A 129 2.89 12.25 -26.56
N LEU A 130 3.39 12.03 -25.35
CA LEU A 130 2.58 11.66 -24.20
C LEU A 130 2.00 12.90 -23.52
N SER A 131 0.85 12.75 -22.88
CA SER A 131 0.27 13.82 -22.06
C SER A 131 1.16 14.13 -20.86
N GLY A 132 1.49 15.40 -20.63
CA GLY A 132 2.29 15.83 -19.47
C GLY A 132 1.65 15.48 -18.12
N PHE A 133 0.33 15.33 -18.09
CA PHE A 133 -0.39 14.83 -16.92
C PHE A 133 0.14 13.46 -16.50
N LEU A 134 0.48 12.55 -17.42
CA LEU A 134 1.04 11.26 -17.06
C LEU A 134 2.26 11.41 -16.16
N GLY A 135 3.12 12.39 -16.42
CA GLY A 135 4.28 12.70 -15.57
C GLY A 135 3.89 13.19 -14.17
N LEU A 136 2.79 13.94 -14.05
CA LEU A 136 2.29 14.41 -12.75
C LEU A 136 1.77 13.26 -11.87
N ILE A 137 1.29 12.14 -12.43
CA ILE A 137 0.86 10.97 -11.64
C ILE A 137 2.01 10.38 -10.82
N ALA A 138 3.27 10.60 -11.23
CA ALA A 138 4.45 10.08 -10.53
C ALA A 138 4.43 10.41 -9.03
N THR A 139 3.97 11.62 -8.65
CA THR A 139 3.87 12.02 -7.25
C THR A 139 2.95 11.11 -6.43
N HIS A 140 1.81 10.74 -7.01
CA HIS A 140 0.81 9.91 -6.36
C HIS A 140 1.26 8.44 -6.35
N GLY A 141 1.85 7.96 -7.44
CA GLY A 141 2.41 6.61 -7.51
C GLY A 141 3.51 6.38 -6.47
N PHE A 142 4.56 7.20 -6.48
CA PHE A 142 5.74 7.00 -5.64
C PHE A 142 5.49 7.28 -4.16
N THR A 143 4.66 8.29 -3.82
CA THR A 143 4.47 8.72 -2.43
C THR A 143 3.19 8.19 -1.80
N GLN A 144 2.11 8.08 -2.57
CA GLN A 144 0.78 7.69 -2.05
C GLN A 144 0.36 6.27 -2.44
N GLY A 145 1.15 5.60 -3.27
CA GLY A 145 0.93 4.21 -3.67
C GLY A 145 -0.20 4.02 -4.69
N PRO A 146 -0.54 2.76 -5.00
CA PRO A 146 -1.44 2.43 -6.10
C PRO A 146 -2.87 2.93 -5.86
N GLY A 147 -3.32 3.05 -4.60
CA GLY A 147 -4.68 3.53 -4.29
C GLY A 147 -4.97 4.91 -4.87
N GLN A 148 -4.13 5.90 -4.58
CA GLN A 148 -4.32 7.27 -5.07
C GLN A 148 -3.93 7.42 -6.55
N ALA A 149 -2.89 6.71 -6.99
CA ALA A 149 -2.47 6.76 -8.39
C ALA A 149 -3.53 6.20 -9.33
N LEU A 150 -4.17 5.08 -8.97
CA LEU A 150 -5.29 4.49 -9.72
C LEU A 150 -6.52 5.40 -9.72
N ALA A 151 -6.87 5.96 -8.56
CA ALA A 151 -8.00 6.87 -8.42
C ALA A 151 -7.88 8.10 -9.34
N LEU A 152 -6.71 8.74 -9.37
CA LEU A 152 -6.47 9.87 -10.25
C LEU A 152 -6.32 9.45 -11.71
N GLY A 153 -5.67 8.31 -11.97
CA GLY A 153 -5.58 7.75 -13.31
C GLY A 153 -6.94 7.45 -13.92
N ASP A 154 -7.84 6.87 -13.15
CA ASP A 154 -9.24 6.59 -13.54
C ASP A 154 -10.00 7.89 -13.80
N LEU A 155 -9.92 8.86 -12.88
CA LEU A 155 -10.54 10.17 -13.04
C LEU A 155 -10.04 10.87 -14.31
N TRP A 156 -8.73 10.83 -14.59
CA TRP A 156 -8.17 11.48 -15.77
C TRP A 156 -8.47 10.76 -17.08
N THR A 157 -8.57 9.43 -17.04
CA THR A 157 -9.03 8.65 -18.18
C THR A 157 -10.50 8.98 -18.50
N THR A 158 -11.34 9.03 -17.47
CA THR A 158 -12.80 9.18 -17.65
C THR A 158 -13.23 10.64 -17.89
N ALA A 159 -12.69 11.60 -17.15
CA ALA A 159 -13.10 13.01 -17.23
C ALA A 159 -12.34 13.82 -18.28
N TYR A 160 -11.09 13.44 -18.58
CA TYR A 160 -10.20 14.21 -19.45
C TYR A 160 -9.67 13.40 -20.66
N ASN A 161 -10.13 12.16 -20.85
CA ASN A 161 -9.75 11.28 -21.96
C ASN A 161 -8.22 11.07 -22.09
N ILE A 162 -7.51 11.05 -20.96
CA ILE A 162 -6.07 10.83 -20.92
C ILE A 162 -5.80 9.33 -20.92
N GLN A 163 -5.39 8.80 -22.08
CA GLN A 163 -5.11 7.37 -22.23
C GLN A 163 -3.94 6.92 -21.35
N HIS A 164 -4.00 5.66 -20.90
CA HIS A 164 -2.97 4.99 -20.08
C HIS A 164 -2.70 5.60 -18.70
N ALA A 165 -3.51 6.56 -18.22
CA ALA A 165 -3.27 7.19 -16.92
C ALA A 165 -3.31 6.20 -15.74
N VAL A 166 -4.22 5.23 -15.78
CA VAL A 166 -4.30 4.11 -14.82
C VAL A 166 -3.02 3.25 -14.86
N ASP A 167 -2.55 2.90 -16.06
CA ASP A 167 -1.36 2.07 -16.25
C ASP A 167 -0.09 2.76 -15.72
N PHE A 168 0.10 4.04 -16.07
CA PHE A 168 1.20 4.86 -15.56
C PHE A 168 1.14 4.98 -14.03
N GLY A 169 -0.06 5.12 -13.45
CA GLY A 169 -0.25 5.11 -12.00
C GLY A 169 0.26 3.83 -11.34
N LEU A 170 -0.07 2.67 -11.89
CA LEU A 170 0.40 1.37 -11.40
C LEU A 170 1.91 1.20 -11.58
N ILE A 171 2.46 1.62 -12.72
CA ILE A 171 3.89 1.54 -13.01
C ILE A 171 4.66 2.39 -11.99
N TYR A 172 4.27 3.65 -11.79
CA TYR A 172 4.93 4.52 -10.82
C TYR A 172 4.81 4.02 -9.39
N ALA A 173 3.64 3.50 -8.99
CA ALA A 173 3.50 2.89 -7.67
C ALA A 173 4.43 1.67 -7.48
N SER A 174 4.53 0.82 -8.49
CA SER A 174 5.40 -0.36 -8.47
C SER A 174 6.87 0.02 -8.43
N LEU A 175 7.29 0.98 -9.27
CA LEU A 175 8.65 1.52 -9.26
C LEU A 175 8.98 2.23 -7.94
N GLY A 176 8.02 2.91 -7.34
CA GLY A 176 8.14 3.50 -6.01
C GLY A 176 8.46 2.46 -4.94
N PHE A 177 7.75 1.33 -4.93
CA PHE A 177 8.08 0.22 -4.03
C PHE A 177 9.49 -0.33 -4.30
N VAL A 178 9.85 -0.58 -5.56
CA VAL A 178 11.20 -1.07 -5.91
C VAL A 178 12.28 -0.10 -5.44
N ALA A 179 12.12 1.20 -5.69
CA ALA A 179 13.04 2.24 -5.27
C ALA A 179 13.14 2.35 -3.74
N ALA A 180 12.01 2.30 -3.04
CA ALA A 180 11.96 2.32 -1.58
C ALA A 180 12.73 1.13 -0.98
N PHE A 181 12.66 -0.05 -1.58
CA PHE A 181 13.46 -1.20 -1.14
C PHE A 181 14.93 -1.10 -1.55
N ALA A 182 15.20 -0.71 -2.79
CA ALA A 182 16.56 -0.58 -3.31
C ALA A 182 17.41 0.43 -2.54
N VAL A 183 16.79 1.50 -2.00
CA VAL A 183 17.47 2.50 -1.17
C VAL A 183 17.28 2.22 0.33
N GLY A 184 16.04 1.95 0.75
CA GLY A 184 15.68 1.81 2.16
C GLY A 184 16.31 0.60 2.84
N VAL A 185 16.43 -0.53 2.13
CA VAL A 185 17.01 -1.75 2.74
C VAL A 185 18.52 -1.62 2.93
N PRO A 186 19.33 -1.18 1.95
CA PRO A 186 20.74 -0.90 2.18
C PRO A 186 20.97 0.14 3.28
N MET A 187 20.16 1.21 3.31
CA MET A 187 20.22 2.23 4.36
C MET A 187 19.95 1.62 5.75
N ALA A 188 18.85 0.88 5.90
CA ALA A 188 18.50 0.22 7.16
C ALA A 188 19.61 -0.73 7.62
N ARG A 189 20.17 -1.51 6.69
CA ARG A 189 21.30 -2.41 6.98
C ARG A 189 22.54 -1.66 7.42
N TRP A 190 22.85 -0.53 6.79
CA TRP A 190 23.98 0.32 7.17
C TRP A 190 23.80 0.90 8.58
N ILE A 191 22.60 1.39 8.91
CA ILE A 191 22.23 1.88 10.25
C ILE A 191 22.42 0.78 11.31
N LEU A 192 21.93 -0.44 11.03
CA LEU A 192 22.08 -1.58 11.94
C LEU A 192 23.56 -1.96 12.14
N LYS A 193 24.35 -2.03 11.06
CA LYS A 193 25.79 -2.35 11.15
C LYS A 193 26.60 -1.30 11.90
N LYS A 194 26.20 -0.03 11.82
CA LYS A 194 26.88 1.08 12.49
C LYS A 194 26.33 1.37 13.88
N ASN A 195 25.35 0.60 14.36
CA ASN A 195 24.67 0.82 15.64
C ASN A 195 24.10 2.26 15.78
N LEU A 196 23.59 2.83 14.68
CA LEU A 196 23.08 4.21 14.63
C LEU A 196 21.58 4.30 14.97
N TYR A 197 21.06 3.35 15.74
CA TYR A 197 19.66 3.30 16.15
C TYR A 197 19.51 3.61 17.65
N SER A 198 18.38 4.20 18.04
CA SER A 198 18.01 4.38 19.45
C SER A 198 17.08 3.24 19.90
N GLY A 199 17.40 2.60 21.04
CA GLY A 199 16.58 1.53 21.64
C GLY A 199 17.05 0.10 21.33
N ARG A 200 16.14 -0.88 21.46
CA ARG A 200 16.40 -2.30 21.11
C ARG A 200 16.39 -2.44 19.58
N GLY A 201 17.48 -2.11 18.91
CA GLY A 201 17.67 -2.49 17.50
C GLY A 201 17.80 -4.01 17.40
N GLY A 202 17.14 -4.59 16.41
CA GLY A 202 17.23 -6.01 16.14
C GLY A 202 18.66 -6.38 15.75
N SER A 203 19.18 -7.45 16.35
CA SER A 203 20.38 -8.10 15.82
C SER A 203 20.05 -8.65 14.43
N LEU A 204 20.98 -8.50 13.48
CA LEU A 204 20.93 -9.22 12.19
C LEU A 204 21.26 -10.70 12.44
N ASP A 205 20.34 -11.41 13.09
CA ASP A 205 20.44 -12.84 13.31
C ASP A 205 20.00 -13.62 12.06
N GLN A 206 20.22 -14.92 12.10
CA GLN A 206 19.93 -15.80 10.97
C GLN A 206 18.43 -15.84 10.64
N ASP A 207 17.56 -15.74 11.65
CA ASP A 207 16.12 -15.75 11.48
C ASP A 207 15.62 -14.47 10.80
N PHE A 208 16.20 -13.32 11.16
CA PHE A 208 15.93 -12.03 10.52
C PHE A 208 16.39 -12.02 9.05
N GLU A 209 17.58 -12.55 8.76
CA GLU A 209 18.10 -12.66 7.40
C GLU A 209 17.25 -13.63 6.56
N ARG A 210 16.90 -14.81 7.10
CA ARG A 210 16.02 -15.77 6.42
C ARG A 210 14.58 -15.27 6.27
N GLY A 211 14.11 -14.42 7.18
CA GLY A 211 12.73 -13.98 7.26
C GLY A 211 11.77 -15.06 7.79
N LEU A 212 12.31 -16.08 8.47
CA LEU A 212 11.55 -17.15 9.13
C LEU A 212 12.21 -17.45 10.48
N TYR A 213 11.40 -17.62 11.52
CA TYR A 213 11.88 -18.03 12.84
C TYR A 213 12.24 -19.52 12.85
N SER A 214 13.34 -19.85 13.52
CA SER A 214 13.80 -21.23 13.68
C SER A 214 13.37 -21.78 15.05
N GLY A 215 12.60 -22.86 15.06
CA GLY A 215 12.25 -23.61 16.28
C GLY A 215 11.30 -22.88 17.24
N ASP A 216 11.34 -23.28 18.51
CA ASP A 216 10.39 -22.85 19.56
C ASP A 216 10.65 -21.43 20.11
N ALA A 217 11.69 -20.75 19.65
CA ALA A 217 12.06 -19.40 20.09
C ALA A 217 11.27 -18.28 19.36
N ALA A 218 10.27 -18.65 18.54
CA ALA A 218 9.44 -17.68 17.84
C ALA A 218 8.69 -16.76 18.83
N PRO A 219 8.72 -15.42 18.62
CA PRO A 219 8.01 -14.50 19.49
C PRO A 219 6.50 -14.69 19.35
N ALA A 220 5.77 -14.46 20.45
CA ALA A 220 4.31 -14.47 20.42
C ALA A 220 3.78 -13.35 19.50
N SER A 221 2.86 -13.70 18.58
CA SER A 221 2.33 -12.79 17.53
C SER A 221 1.35 -11.71 18.05
N GLY A 222 1.12 -11.62 19.36
CA GLY A 222 0.18 -10.69 19.97
C GLY A 222 -0.60 -11.32 21.12
N LYS A 223 -1.56 -10.57 21.66
CA LYS A 223 -2.50 -11.06 22.67
C LYS A 223 -3.86 -11.30 22.03
N LEU A 224 -4.47 -12.44 22.33
CA LEU A 224 -5.85 -12.72 21.95
C LEU A 224 -6.77 -11.78 22.73
N ILE A 225 -7.74 -11.19 22.03
CA ILE A 225 -8.74 -10.26 22.61
C ILE A 225 -10.13 -10.87 22.69
N THR A 226 -10.33 -11.99 21.99
CA THR A 226 -11.56 -12.78 22.02
C THR A 226 -11.25 -14.18 22.52
N HIS A 227 -12.24 -14.78 23.18
CA HIS A 227 -12.18 -16.20 23.53
C HIS A 227 -12.50 -17.05 22.29
N SER A 228 -11.72 -18.10 22.03
CA SER A 228 -11.85 -18.96 20.85
C SER A 228 -13.21 -19.64 20.71
N ALA A 229 -13.90 -19.89 21.83
CA ALA A 229 -15.27 -20.43 21.85
C ALA A 229 -16.33 -19.45 21.30
N ASN A 230 -16.02 -18.14 21.24
CA ASN A 230 -16.90 -17.15 20.62
C ASN A 230 -16.46 -16.89 19.17
N VAL A 231 -15.27 -16.32 19.01
CA VAL A 231 -14.69 -16.02 17.70
C VAL A 231 -13.17 -15.93 17.81
N ASP A 232 -12.49 -16.38 16.76
CA ASP A 232 -11.04 -16.17 16.65
C ASP A 232 -10.70 -14.67 16.58
N SER A 233 -9.60 -14.27 17.23
CA SER A 233 -9.22 -12.85 17.28
C SER A 233 -8.87 -12.30 15.91
N PHE A 234 -8.20 -13.06 15.04
CA PHE A 234 -7.89 -12.58 13.69
C PHE A 234 -9.17 -12.40 12.86
N ALA A 235 -10.10 -13.37 12.94
CA ALA A 235 -11.41 -13.25 12.32
C ALA A 235 -12.18 -12.00 12.81
N PHE A 236 -12.13 -11.69 14.11
CA PHE A 236 -12.73 -10.49 14.68
C PHE A 236 -12.11 -9.20 14.12
N HIS A 237 -10.78 -9.14 13.97
CA HIS A 237 -10.11 -7.97 13.39
C HIS A 237 -10.45 -7.78 11.90
N ILE A 238 -10.52 -8.87 11.12
CA ILE A 238 -11.01 -8.82 9.74
C ILE A 238 -12.46 -8.34 9.70
N GLY A 239 -13.30 -8.84 10.60
CA GLY A 239 -14.70 -8.42 10.72
C GLY A 239 -14.82 -6.92 11.01
N LEU A 240 -14.05 -6.39 11.95
CA LEU A 240 -14.01 -4.97 12.28
C LEU A 240 -13.58 -4.12 11.08
N LEU A 241 -12.54 -4.56 10.36
CA LEU A 241 -12.07 -3.90 9.14
C LEU A 241 -13.13 -3.95 8.03
N GLY A 242 -13.83 -5.08 7.88
CA GLY A 242 -14.95 -5.24 6.95
C GLY A 242 -16.12 -4.31 7.30
N CYS A 243 -16.46 -4.17 8.59
CA CYS A 243 -17.46 -3.21 9.04
C CYS A 243 -17.07 -1.77 8.68
N ALA A 244 -15.82 -1.36 8.93
CA ALA A 244 -15.34 -0.02 8.54
C ALA A 244 -15.43 0.20 7.02
N TYR A 245 -15.06 -0.82 6.23
CA TYR A 245 -15.15 -0.78 4.78
C TYR A 245 -16.59 -0.64 4.28
N LEU A 246 -17.53 -1.43 4.82
CA LEU A 246 -18.95 -1.33 4.49
C LEU A 246 -19.56 0.01 4.90
N ILE A 247 -19.23 0.51 6.09
CA ILE A 247 -19.67 1.85 6.52
C ILE A 247 -19.17 2.92 5.54
N THR A 248 -17.95 2.76 5.00
CA THR A 248 -17.40 3.68 4.00
C THR A 248 -18.18 3.65 2.69
N ASP A 249 -18.51 2.46 2.19
CA ASP A 249 -19.35 2.30 1.01
C ASP A 249 -20.75 2.91 1.21
N GLN A 250 -21.40 2.65 2.34
CA GLN A 250 -22.73 3.18 2.63
C GLN A 250 -22.71 4.70 2.82
N TYR A 251 -21.67 5.23 3.47
CA TYR A 251 -21.46 6.67 3.60
C TYR A 251 -21.36 7.35 2.24
N LEU A 252 -20.57 6.81 1.31
CA LEU A 252 -20.43 7.37 -0.03
C LEU A 252 -21.76 7.34 -0.80
N LYS A 253 -22.49 6.20 -0.75
CA LYS A 253 -23.82 6.08 -1.38
C LYS A 253 -24.82 7.09 -0.83
N LEU A 254 -24.78 7.36 0.48
CA LEU A 254 -25.68 8.33 1.11
C LEU A 254 -25.34 9.77 0.74
N VAL A 255 -24.06 10.10 0.62
CA VAL A 255 -23.60 11.47 0.27
C VAL A 255 -23.73 11.76 -1.23
N HIS A 256 -23.55 10.75 -2.08
CA HIS A 256 -23.50 10.92 -3.54
C HIS A 256 -24.67 11.72 -4.13
N PRO A 257 -25.95 11.48 -3.78
CA PRO A 257 -27.08 12.26 -4.31
C PRO A 257 -27.01 13.76 -3.99
N PHE A 258 -26.33 14.15 -2.91
CA PHE A 258 -26.21 15.55 -2.49
C PHE A 258 -25.07 16.29 -3.20
N VAL A 259 -24.12 15.56 -3.78
CA VAL A 259 -22.95 16.14 -4.45
C VAL A 259 -22.94 15.92 -5.96
N ALA A 260 -23.82 15.06 -6.47
CA ALA A 260 -23.94 14.77 -7.91
C ALA A 260 -24.18 16.07 -8.71
N GLY A 261 -23.40 16.27 -9.76
CA GLY A 261 -23.44 17.47 -10.60
C GLY A 261 -22.77 18.71 -9.99
N THR A 262 -22.19 18.60 -8.79
CA THR A 262 -21.44 19.68 -8.14
C THR A 262 -19.93 19.51 -8.31
N HIS A 263 -19.16 20.56 -8.07
CA HIS A 263 -17.68 20.47 -8.02
C HIS A 263 -17.16 19.51 -6.94
N PHE A 264 -18.00 19.09 -5.99
CA PHE A 264 -17.64 18.15 -4.92
C PHE A 264 -17.89 16.69 -5.29
N GLU A 265 -18.50 16.37 -6.44
CA GLU A 265 -18.80 14.99 -6.83
C GLU A 265 -17.55 14.09 -6.80
N ASN A 266 -16.46 14.56 -7.43
CA ASN A 266 -15.18 13.86 -7.44
C ASN A 266 -14.60 13.65 -6.03
N ILE A 267 -14.84 14.60 -5.13
CA ILE A 267 -14.35 14.56 -3.75
C ILE A 267 -15.07 13.48 -2.93
N PHE A 268 -16.32 13.15 -3.27
CA PHE A 268 -17.10 12.09 -2.61
C PHE A 268 -17.38 10.91 -3.57
N SER A 269 -16.43 10.64 -4.46
CA SER A 269 -16.45 9.49 -5.36
C SER A 269 -15.71 8.28 -4.78
N TYR A 270 -15.87 7.12 -5.41
CA TYR A 270 -15.11 5.90 -5.08
C TYR A 270 -13.62 6.03 -5.38
N ASN A 271 -13.20 7.00 -6.20
CA ASN A 271 -11.78 7.28 -6.42
C ASN A 271 -11.10 7.76 -5.12
N LEU A 272 -11.81 8.48 -4.25
CA LEU A 272 -11.30 8.85 -2.92
C LEU A 272 -11.77 7.92 -1.79
N PHE A 273 -12.18 6.67 -2.12
CA PHE A 273 -12.62 5.69 -1.12
C PHE A 273 -11.57 5.49 -0.03
N PHE A 274 -10.30 5.41 -0.39
CA PHE A 274 -9.17 5.35 0.55
C PHE A 274 -9.25 6.44 1.63
N PHE A 275 -9.38 7.70 1.22
CA PHE A 275 -9.40 8.82 2.15
C PHE A 275 -10.63 8.79 3.07
N ARG A 276 -11.79 8.43 2.52
CA ARG A 276 -13.03 8.28 3.32
C ARG A 276 -12.95 7.12 4.31
N GLY A 277 -12.35 6.02 3.89
CA GLY A 277 -12.08 4.86 4.75
C GLY A 277 -11.23 5.21 5.95
N LEU A 278 -10.16 6.00 5.76
CA LEU A 278 -9.32 6.45 6.88
C LEU A 278 -10.08 7.29 7.90
N MET A 279 -10.91 8.24 7.45
CA MET A 279 -11.70 9.07 8.37
C MET A 279 -12.70 8.24 9.19
N ILE A 280 -13.35 7.27 8.55
CA ILE A 280 -14.28 6.36 9.22
C ILE A 280 -13.53 5.49 10.23
N CYS A 281 -12.35 4.98 9.88
CA CYS A 281 -11.51 4.25 10.82
C CYS A 281 -11.08 5.11 12.01
N VAL A 282 -10.78 6.41 11.82
CA VAL A 282 -10.47 7.32 12.95
C VAL A 282 -11.68 7.45 13.88
N GLY A 283 -12.87 7.64 13.33
CA GLY A 283 -14.11 7.70 14.11
C GLY A 283 -14.39 6.39 14.86
N LEU A 284 -14.27 5.26 14.16
CA LEU A 284 -14.46 3.93 14.74
C LEU A 284 -13.43 3.63 15.83
N ARG A 285 -12.16 3.98 15.62
CA ARG A 285 -11.12 3.86 16.64
C ARG A 285 -11.45 4.69 17.87
N GLY A 286 -11.87 5.94 17.68
CA GLY A 286 -12.30 6.81 18.78
C GLY A 286 -13.50 6.27 19.56
N LEU A 287 -14.39 5.51 18.91
CA LEU A 287 -15.46 4.79 19.60
C LEU A 287 -14.91 3.59 20.39
N LEU A 288 -14.06 2.78 19.79
CA LEU A 288 -13.44 1.63 20.46
C LEU A 288 -12.67 2.05 21.71
N ASP A 289 -11.91 3.15 21.64
CA ASP A 289 -11.16 3.70 22.77
C ASP A 289 -12.06 4.18 23.94
N ARG A 290 -13.34 4.48 23.67
CA ARG A 290 -14.31 4.86 24.71
C ARG A 290 -14.96 3.66 25.39
N PHE A 291 -14.98 2.50 24.73
CA PHE A 291 -15.63 1.29 25.22
C PHE A 291 -14.64 0.25 25.78
N SER A 292 -13.33 0.46 25.60
CA SER A 292 -12.24 -0.35 26.17
C SER A 292 -11.72 0.21 27.47
#